data_AF-A0A7J9Y417-F1
#
_entry.id   AF-A0A7J9Y417-F1
#
_cell.length_a   1.000
_cell.length_b   1.000
_cell.length_c   1.000
_cell.angle_alpha   90.00
_cell.angle_beta   90.00
_cell.angle_gamma   90.00
#
_symmetry.space_group_name_H-M   'P 1'
#
loop_
_entity.id
_entity.type
_entity.pdbx_description
1 polymer ?
#
loop_
_entity_poly.entity_id
_entity_poly.type
_entity_poly.pdbx_seq_one_letter_code
_entity_poly.pdbx_strand_id
1 'polypeptide(L)'
;MRDRFFEVTERLLKEEPRAALVLADISAAQFGGAAARHPDRVINVGIREQLMLGAAGGLALAGLRPIAHTYAPFMMERGFEQVKLDFGHQGVGAILVSVGASYDWTEGGHTHHAPGAATTLRRARRPRHARPRGAVAGSGA
;
A
#
# COMPACT_ATOMS: atom_id res chain seq x y z
N MET A 1 1.84 -18.45 -5.74
CA MET A 1 2.08 -17.27 -4.87
C MET A 1 0.88 -16.33 -4.82
N ARG A 2 0.29 -15.98 -5.97
CA ARG A 2 -0.88 -15.08 -6.04
C ARG A 2 -2.11 -15.61 -5.27
N ASP A 3 -2.45 -16.89 -5.41
CA ASP A 3 -3.60 -17.48 -4.69
C ASP A 3 -3.42 -17.41 -3.17
N ARG A 4 -2.18 -17.64 -2.70
CA ARG A 4 -1.84 -17.51 -1.29
C ARG A 4 -2.01 -16.07 -0.78
N PHE A 5 -1.71 -15.07 -1.62
CA PHE A 5 -1.96 -13.67 -1.26
C PHE A 5 -3.44 -13.40 -1.06
N PHE A 6 -4.31 -13.91 -1.95
CA PHE A 6 -5.76 -13.76 -1.82
C PHE A 6 -6.26 -14.42 -0.53
N GLU A 7 -5.92 -15.69 -0.29
CA GLU A 7 -6.31 -16.44 0.90
C GLU A 7 -5.88 -15.74 2.20
N VAL A 8 -4.62 -15.30 2.28
CA VAL A 8 -4.09 -14.63 3.48
C VAL A 8 -4.74 -13.28 3.69
N THR A 9 -4.97 -12.52 2.62
CA THR A 9 -5.61 -11.20 2.72
C THR A 9 -7.05 -11.32 3.18
N GLU A 10 -7.82 -12.26 2.64
CA GLU A 10 -9.18 -12.53 3.09
C GLU A 10 -9.23 -12.96 4.55
N ARG A 11 -8.30 -13.83 4.99
CA ARG A 11 -8.18 -14.22 6.39
C ARG A 11 -7.86 -13.02 7.28
N LEU A 12 -6.93 -12.16 6.88
CA LEU A 12 -6.58 -10.94 7.63
C LEU A 12 -7.78 -9.98 7.74
N LEU A 13 -8.55 -9.80 6.67
CA LEU A 13 -9.76 -8.99 6.69
C LEU A 13 -10.80 -9.57 7.68
N LYS A 14 -10.89 -10.89 7.81
CA LYS A 14 -11.78 -11.55 8.77
C LYS A 14 -11.30 -11.42 10.22
N GLU A 15 -10.00 -11.59 10.48
CA GLU A 15 -9.45 -11.79 11.83
C GLU A 15 -8.89 -10.51 12.48
N GLU A 16 -8.44 -9.53 11.69
CA GLU A 16 -7.90 -8.27 12.19
C GLU A 16 -8.87 -7.13 11.84
N PRO A 17 -9.60 -6.57 12.82
CA PRO A 17 -10.57 -5.50 12.59
C PRO A 17 -9.96 -4.26 11.93
N ARG A 18 -8.66 -3.99 12.15
CA ARG A 18 -7.97 -2.84 11.56
C ARG A 18 -7.45 -3.11 10.15
N ALA A 19 -7.49 -4.34 9.64
CA ALA A 19 -7.03 -4.63 8.30
C ALA A 19 -8.00 -4.02 7.29
N ALA A 20 -7.44 -3.34 6.30
CA ALA A 20 -8.18 -2.80 5.15
C ALA A 20 -7.42 -3.11 3.87
N LEU A 21 -8.12 -3.34 2.78
CA LEU A 21 -7.58 -3.58 1.44
C LEU A 21 -7.99 -2.42 0.55
N VAL A 22 -7.01 -1.82 -0.13
CA VAL A 22 -7.22 -0.78 -1.14
C VAL A 22 -6.69 -1.27 -2.48
N LEU A 23 -7.55 -1.27 -3.49
CA LEU A 23 -7.28 -1.77 -4.83
C LEU A 23 -7.33 -0.64 -5.85
N ALA A 24 -6.48 -0.73 -6.86
CA ALA A 24 -6.59 0.06 -8.09
C ALA A 24 -7.10 -0.83 -9.24
N ASP A 25 -8.31 -1.38 -9.07
CA ASP A 25 -9.00 -2.33 -9.97
C ASP A 25 -8.34 -3.71 -10.19
N ILE A 26 -7.02 -3.79 -10.06
CA ILE A 26 -6.28 -5.04 -10.20
C ILE A 26 -6.69 -6.04 -9.10
N SER A 27 -7.03 -7.26 -9.54
CA SER A 27 -7.52 -8.35 -8.71
C SER A 27 -8.88 -8.10 -8.03
N ALA A 28 -9.64 -7.07 -8.43
CA ALA A 28 -10.92 -6.74 -7.79
C ALA A 28 -11.94 -7.89 -7.84
N ALA A 29 -12.02 -8.60 -8.97
CA ALA A 29 -12.92 -9.74 -9.12
C ALA A 29 -12.61 -10.86 -8.11
N GLN A 30 -11.33 -11.14 -7.86
CA GLN A 30 -10.87 -12.15 -6.92
C GLN A 30 -11.24 -11.79 -5.48
N PHE A 31 -11.31 -10.49 -5.15
CA PHE A 31 -11.75 -10.00 -3.85
C PHE A 31 -13.25 -9.69 -3.76
N GLY A 32 -14.06 -10.02 -4.76
CA GLY A 32 -15.50 -9.68 -4.78
C GLY A 32 -16.27 -10.19 -3.56
N GLY A 33 -15.97 -11.41 -3.10
CA GLY A 33 -16.58 -11.96 -1.89
C GLY A 33 -16.15 -11.22 -0.61
N ALA A 34 -14.87 -10.83 -0.53
CA ALA A 34 -14.36 -10.04 0.60
C ALA A 34 -14.96 -8.63 0.60
N ALA A 35 -15.13 -8.02 -0.57
CA ALA A 35 -15.78 -6.72 -0.73
C ALA A 35 -17.23 -6.74 -0.26
N ALA A 36 -17.99 -7.80 -0.60
CA ALA A 36 -19.36 -7.95 -0.12
C ALA A 36 -19.44 -8.14 1.41
N ARG A 37 -18.48 -8.85 2.03
CA ARG A 37 -18.45 -9.08 3.49
C ARG A 37 -17.91 -7.91 4.29
N HIS A 38 -17.02 -7.11 3.71
CA HIS A 38 -16.29 -6.04 4.38
C HIS A 38 -16.28 -4.75 3.53
N PRO A 39 -17.45 -4.20 3.17
CA PRO A 39 -17.55 -3.07 2.24
C PRO A 39 -16.81 -1.83 2.72
N ASP A 40 -16.75 -1.59 4.03
CA ASP A 40 -16.04 -0.44 4.61
C ASP A 40 -14.52 -0.61 4.68
N ARG A 41 -14.02 -1.82 4.40
CA ARG A 41 -12.59 -2.18 4.54
C ARG A 41 -11.99 -2.77 3.27
N VAL A 42 -12.77 -2.94 2.20
CA VAL A 42 -12.27 -3.34 0.88
C VAL A 42 -12.70 -2.28 -0.12
N ILE A 43 -11.75 -1.40 -0.46
CA ILE A 43 -12.00 -0.18 -1.21
C ILE A 43 -11.34 -0.31 -2.58
N ASN A 44 -12.14 -0.41 -3.64
CA ASN A 44 -11.63 -0.29 -5.00
C ASN A 44 -11.79 1.16 -5.49
N VAL A 45 -10.68 1.82 -5.79
CA VAL A 45 -10.67 3.20 -6.29
C VAL A 45 -10.67 3.31 -7.82
N GLY A 46 -10.78 2.17 -8.52
CA GLY A 46 -10.60 2.08 -9.97
C GLY A 46 -9.13 2.26 -10.38
N ILE A 47 -8.87 2.55 -11.66
CA ILE A 47 -7.50 2.70 -12.21
C ILE A 47 -6.88 4.04 -11.78
N ARG A 48 -6.62 4.19 -10.47
CA ARG A 48 -6.17 5.42 -9.81
C ARG A 48 -5.15 5.10 -8.72
N GLU A 49 -3.96 4.64 -9.09
CA GLU A 49 -2.96 4.12 -8.14
C GLU A 49 -2.43 5.19 -7.17
N GLN A 50 -2.34 6.45 -7.61
CA GLN A 50 -1.97 7.54 -6.72
C GLN A 50 -3.04 7.74 -5.64
N LEU A 51 -4.33 7.70 -6.00
CA LEU A 51 -5.43 7.73 -5.03
C LEU A 51 -5.43 6.49 -4.13
N MET A 52 -5.14 5.30 -4.66
CA MET A 52 -5.03 4.07 -3.88
C MET A 52 -3.99 4.22 -2.75
N LEU A 53 -2.82 4.76 -3.07
CA LEU A 53 -1.74 4.97 -2.10
C LEU A 53 -2.06 6.08 -1.11
N GLY A 54 -2.61 7.22 -1.57
CA GLY A 54 -3.04 8.31 -0.70
C GLY A 54 -4.16 7.91 0.26
N ALA A 55 -5.16 7.18 -0.23
CA ALA A 55 -6.23 6.61 0.59
C ALA A 55 -5.67 5.63 1.63
N ALA A 56 -4.75 4.74 1.24
CA ALA A 56 -4.05 3.87 2.18
C ALA A 56 -3.26 4.68 3.24
N GLY A 57 -2.58 5.76 2.86
CA GLY A 57 -1.92 6.66 3.82
C GLY A 57 -2.89 7.26 4.84
N GLY A 58 -4.04 7.76 4.36
CA GLY A 58 -5.12 8.28 5.21
C GLY A 58 -5.69 7.23 6.17
N LEU A 59 -5.95 6.01 5.70
CA LEU A 59 -6.40 4.90 6.53
C LEU A 59 -5.36 4.56 7.62
N ALA A 60 -4.07 4.55 7.27
CA ALA A 60 -3.00 4.31 8.23
C ALA A 60 -2.93 5.42 9.31
N LEU A 61 -3.11 6.68 8.93
CA LEU A 61 -3.22 7.81 9.87
C LEU A 61 -4.44 7.69 10.79
N ALA A 62 -5.54 7.12 10.30
CA ALA A 62 -6.74 6.83 11.08
C ALA A 62 -6.62 5.56 11.97
N GLY A 63 -5.44 4.93 12.03
CA GLY A 63 -5.17 3.78 12.89
C GLY A 63 -5.49 2.41 12.28
N LEU A 64 -5.85 2.37 10.99
CA LEU A 64 -6.01 1.11 10.25
C LEU A 64 -4.65 0.56 9.77
N ARG A 65 -4.67 -0.67 9.28
CA ARG A 65 -3.53 -1.43 8.78
C ARG A 65 -3.77 -1.79 7.31
N PRO A 66 -3.60 -0.81 6.40
CA PRO A 66 -3.98 -0.98 5.01
C PRO A 66 -3.01 -1.88 4.24
N ILE A 67 -3.57 -2.67 3.33
CA ILE A 67 -2.91 -3.43 2.29
C ILE A 67 -3.25 -2.73 0.97
N ALA A 68 -2.25 -2.28 0.21
CA ALA A 68 -2.46 -1.66 -1.09
C ALA A 68 -1.96 -2.59 -2.20
N HIS A 69 -2.78 -2.82 -3.23
CA HIS A 69 -2.51 -3.83 -4.26
C HIS A 69 -2.80 -3.35 -5.69
N THR A 70 -1.78 -3.46 -6.54
CA THR A 70 -1.81 -3.22 -8.00
C THR A 70 -0.57 -3.84 -8.65
N TYR A 71 -0.30 -3.60 -9.93
CA TYR A 71 0.95 -4.03 -10.58
C TYR A 71 2.19 -3.27 -10.08
N ALA A 72 3.35 -3.92 -10.11
CA ALA A 72 4.62 -3.34 -9.67
C ALA A 72 4.97 -1.97 -10.29
N PRO A 73 4.91 -1.76 -11.62
CA PRO A 73 5.20 -0.45 -12.21
C PRO A 73 4.21 0.63 -11.79
N PHE A 74 2.92 0.30 -11.68
CA PHE A 74 1.92 1.30 -11.30
C PHE A 74 2.04 1.69 -9.83
N MET A 75 2.43 0.75 -8.98
CA MET A 75 2.71 1.01 -7.57
C MET A 75 3.98 1.85 -7.38
N MET A 76 5.08 1.47 -8.05
CA MET A 76 6.41 2.01 -7.74
C MET A 76 6.87 3.12 -8.66
N GLU A 77 6.40 3.21 -9.89
CA GLU A 77 6.81 4.26 -10.83
C GLU A 77 5.74 5.35 -10.89
N ARG A 78 4.47 4.99 -11.12
CA ARG A 78 3.36 5.96 -11.11
C ARG A 78 3.03 6.48 -9.72
N GLY A 79 3.09 5.62 -8.70
CA GLY A 79 2.72 5.94 -7.31
C GLY A 79 3.86 6.45 -6.41
N PHE A 80 5.08 6.60 -6.92
CA PHE A 80 6.27 6.79 -6.07
C PHE A 80 6.19 8.00 -5.15
N GLU A 81 5.65 9.11 -5.65
CA GLU A 81 5.52 10.33 -4.86
C GLU A 81 4.60 10.12 -3.65
N GLN A 82 3.47 9.46 -3.84
CA GLN A 82 2.54 9.10 -2.77
C GLN A 82 3.20 8.15 -1.77
N VAL A 83 4.02 7.19 -2.21
CA VAL A 83 4.77 6.33 -1.27
C VAL A 83 5.70 7.17 -0.36
N LYS A 84 6.38 8.18 -0.91
CA LYS A 84 7.25 9.08 -0.14
C LYS A 84 6.45 9.97 0.82
N LEU A 85 5.37 10.59 0.33
CA LEU A 85 4.64 11.60 1.09
C LEU A 85 3.66 10.96 2.06
N ASP A 86 2.81 10.06 1.59
CA ASP A 86 1.67 9.55 2.37
C ASP A 86 2.09 8.47 3.38
N PHE A 87 3.24 7.82 3.19
CA PHE A 87 3.83 6.92 4.18
C PHE A 87 5.12 7.48 4.78
N GLY A 88 6.14 7.73 3.94
CA GLY A 88 7.48 8.11 4.41
C GLY A 88 7.51 9.40 5.23
N HIS A 89 6.87 10.47 4.73
CA HIS A 89 6.81 11.77 5.39
C HIS A 89 5.89 11.74 6.60
N GLN A 90 4.69 11.16 6.47
CA GLN A 90 3.72 11.03 7.57
C GLN A 90 4.20 10.11 8.71
N GLY A 91 5.19 9.24 8.47
CA GLY A 91 5.69 8.32 9.48
C GLY A 91 4.74 7.17 9.79
N VAL A 92 3.85 6.84 8.85
CA VAL A 92 2.93 5.69 8.88
C VAL A 92 3.32 4.66 7.82
N GLY A 93 2.59 3.54 7.75
CA GLY A 93 2.90 2.49 6.79
C GLY A 93 1.68 1.70 6.33
N ALA A 94 1.88 1.04 5.19
CA ALA A 94 0.96 0.09 4.59
C ALA A 94 1.72 -1.16 4.15
N ILE A 95 1.01 -2.28 3.99
CA ILE A 95 1.54 -3.46 3.32
C ILE A 95 1.35 -3.26 1.82
N LEU A 96 2.44 -3.06 1.10
CA LEU A 96 2.43 -2.87 -0.35
C LEU A 96 2.66 -4.23 -1.02
N VAL A 97 1.67 -4.73 -1.77
CA VAL A 97 1.77 -6.01 -2.47
C VAL A 97 1.54 -5.78 -3.96
N SER A 98 2.57 -6.04 -4.78
CA SER A 98 2.41 -5.95 -6.23
C SER A 98 1.96 -7.27 -6.85
N VAL A 99 1.25 -7.18 -7.96
CA VAL A 99 1.25 -8.24 -8.96
C VAL A 99 2.57 -8.18 -9.72
N GLY A 100 3.22 -9.34 -9.81
CA GLY A 100 4.44 -9.52 -10.57
C GLY A 100 5.68 -8.91 -9.89
N ALA A 101 6.82 -9.49 -10.23
CA ALA A 101 8.14 -8.92 -10.00
C ALA A 101 8.63 -8.13 -11.23
N SER A 102 9.90 -7.72 -11.24
CA SER A 102 10.48 -6.80 -12.21
C SER A 102 10.28 -7.12 -13.69
N TYR A 103 10.26 -8.40 -14.08
CA TYR A 103 10.10 -8.88 -15.46
C TYR A 103 9.11 -10.05 -15.57
N ASP A 104 8.20 -10.13 -14.62
CA ASP A 104 7.43 -11.36 -14.35
C ASP A 104 6.27 -11.60 -15.34
N TRP A 105 5.99 -10.62 -16.22
CA TRP A 105 4.96 -10.72 -17.25
C TRP A 105 5.44 -10.18 -18.60
N THR A 106 6.13 -11.03 -19.35
CA THR A 106 6.77 -10.69 -20.62
C THR A 106 5.79 -10.22 -21.70
N GLU A 107 4.58 -10.79 -21.74
CA GLU A 107 3.52 -10.41 -22.69
C GLU A 107 3.02 -8.98 -22.47
N GLY A 108 3.06 -8.50 -21.23
CA GLY A 108 2.73 -7.11 -20.88
C GLY A 108 3.79 -6.11 -21.36
N GLY A 109 4.97 -6.58 -21.77
CA GLY A 109 6.04 -5.78 -22.33
C GLY A 109 6.61 -4.75 -21.36
N HIS A 110 7.36 -3.79 -21.90
CA HIS A 110 8.04 -2.75 -21.12
C HIS A 110 7.11 -1.94 -20.22
N THR A 111 5.84 -1.79 -20.57
CA THR A 111 4.85 -1.03 -19.77
C THR A 111 4.45 -1.74 -18.48
N HIS A 112 4.67 -3.06 -18.39
CA HIS A 112 4.36 -3.88 -17.21
C HIS A 112 5.61 -4.36 -16.46
N HIS A 113 6.80 -4.07 -16.99
CA HIS A 113 8.07 -4.34 -16.31
C HIS A 113 8.43 -3.21 -15.33
N ALA A 114 9.00 -3.58 -14.19
CA ALA A 114 9.45 -2.64 -13.16
C ALA A 114 10.82 -3.04 -12.58
N PRO A 115 11.91 -2.99 -13.38
CA PRO A 115 13.25 -3.35 -12.92
C PRO A 115 13.76 -2.48 -11.77
N GLY A 116 13.29 -1.23 -11.71
CA GLY A 116 13.67 -0.29 -10.65
C GLY A 116 12.91 -0.45 -9.35
N ALA A 117 11.83 -1.25 -9.30
CA ALA A 117 10.85 -1.24 -8.20
C ALA A 117 11.48 -1.35 -6.79
N ALA A 118 12.36 -2.34 -6.59
CA ALA A 118 13.03 -2.54 -5.29
C ALA A 118 13.96 -1.39 -4.91
N THR A 119 14.70 -0.85 -5.88
CA THR A 119 15.60 0.30 -5.69
C THR A 119 14.81 1.55 -5.36
N THR A 120 13.73 1.80 -6.10
CA THR A 120 12.80 2.91 -5.89
C THR A 120 12.17 2.84 -4.51
N LEU A 121 11.66 1.68 -4.10
CA LEU A 121 11.11 1.48 -2.75
C LEU A 121 12.14 1.75 -1.64
N ARG A 122 13.40 1.35 -1.82
CA ARG A 122 14.48 1.68 -0.87
C ARG A 122 14.68 3.18 -0.73
N ARG A 123 14.52 3.95 -1.82
CA ARG A 123 14.62 5.43 -1.81
C ARG A 123 13.42 6.11 -1.14
N ALA A 124 12.27 5.43 -1.07
CA ALA A 124 11.08 5.98 -0.37
C ALA A 124 11.24 6.01 1.15
N ARG A 125 12.13 5.18 1.71
CA ARG A 125 12.30 5.08 3.15
C ARG A 125 12.90 6.38 3.68
N ARG A 126 12.23 6.99 4.66
CA ARG A 126 12.73 8.16 5.36
C ARG A 126 14.15 7.85 5.89
N PRO A 127 15.16 8.70 5.61
CA PRO A 127 16.46 8.56 6.24
C PRO A 127 16.27 8.56 7.76
N ARG A 128 16.97 7.67 8.48
CA ARG A 128 17.04 7.75 9.94
C ARG A 128 17.89 8.95 10.34
N HIS A 129 17.39 10.16 10.12
CA HIS A 129 17.97 11.39 10.65
C HIS A 129 17.06 11.89 11.77
N ALA A 130 17.56 11.60 12.98
CA ALA A 130 17.28 12.19 14.28
C ALA A 130 15.90 12.80 14.46
N ARG A 131 15.04 12.11 15.23
CA ARG A 131 14.21 12.86 16.18
C ARG A 131 15.16 13.77 16.97
N PRO A 132 14.95 15.09 17.05
CA PRO A 132 15.62 15.87 18.08
C PRO A 132 15.22 15.24 19.43
N ARG A 133 16.21 14.76 20.17
CA ARG A 133 16.00 14.38 21.58
C ARG A 133 15.66 15.67 22.31
N GLY A 134 14.45 15.75 22.85
CA GLY A 134 14.07 16.80 23.80
C GLY A 134 13.08 17.83 23.23
N ALA A 135 11.79 17.54 23.38
CA ALA A 135 10.77 18.57 23.51
C ALA A 135 9.59 17.99 24.29
N VAL A 136 9.84 17.59 25.55
CA VAL A 136 8.82 17.61 26.61
C VAL A 136 9.52 17.92 27.93
N ALA A 137 9.36 19.15 28.39
CA ALA A 137 9.08 19.43 29.79
C ALA A 137 8.26 20.72 29.78
N GLY A 138 6.93 20.57 29.79
CA GLY A 138 6.06 21.67 30.17
C GLY A 138 6.41 22.08 31.60
N SER A 139 6.69 23.37 31.80
CA SER A 139 6.60 23.96 33.12
C SER A 139 5.12 23.99 33.49
N GLY A 140 4.74 23.20 34.48
CA GLY A 140 3.45 23.33 35.14
C GLY A 140 3.32 24.72 35.76
N ALA A 141 2.12 25.28 35.63
CA ALA A 141 1.61 26.31 36.51
C ALA A 141 1.03 25.66 37.78
#